data_AF-A0A2Z2N265-F1
#
_entry.id   AF-A0A2Z2N265-F1
#
_cell.length_a   1.000
_cell.length_b   1.000
_cell.length_c   1.000
_cell.angle_alpha   90.00
_cell.angle_beta   90.00
_cell.angle_gamma   90.00
#
_symmetry.space_group_name_H-M   'P 1'
#
loop_
_entity.id
_entity.type
_entity.pdbx_description
1 polymer ?
#
loop_
_entity_poly.entity_id
_entity_poly.type
_entity_poly.pdbx_seq_one_letter_code
_entity_poly.pdbx_strand_id
1 'polypeptide(L)' 'MGAADALAIIGGAFFLILILTPFLPTGLSFLGTLLLVFPMVILILLLVKVYDIEDRLAELKKDVEELKKPGARRDEI' A
#
# COMPACT_ATOMS: atom_id res chain seq x y z
N MET A 1 -6.91 6.70 -5.63
CA MET A 1 -7.24 5.29 -5.33
C MET A 1 -6.42 4.87 -4.12
N GLY A 2 -7.06 4.44 -3.04
CA GLY A 2 -6.36 4.11 -1.80
C GLY A 2 -5.62 2.77 -1.89
N ALA A 3 -4.58 2.56 -1.09
CA ALA A 3 -3.86 1.28 -1.12
C ALA A 3 -4.68 0.07 -0.62
N ALA A 4 -5.84 0.30 0.02
CA ALA A 4 -6.83 -0.75 0.26
C ALA A 4 -7.50 -1.22 -1.04
N ASP A 5 -7.80 -0.29 -1.96
CA ASP A 5 -8.35 -0.59 -3.29
C ASP A 5 -7.34 -1.39 -4.13
N ALA A 6 -6.06 -1.01 -4.08
CA ALA A 6 -5.00 -1.74 -4.78
C ALA A 6 -4.85 -3.18 -4.28
N LEU A 7 -4.88 -3.39 -2.96
CA LEU A 7 -4.86 -4.73 -2.36
C LEU A 7 -6.10 -5.55 -2.75
N ALA A 8 -7.28 -4.93 -2.80
CA ALA A 8 -8.51 -5.60 -3.21
C ALA A 8 -8.48 -6.02 -4.68
N ILE A 9 -7.99 -5.16 -5.58
CA ILE A 9 -7.84 -5.46 -7.00
C ILE A 9 -6.83 -6.61 -7.22
N ILE A 10 -5.68 -6.55 -6.55
CA ILE A 10 -4.64 -7.58 -6.66
C ILE A 10 -5.13 -8.92 -6.09
N GLY A 11 -5.82 -8.89 -4.95
CA GLY A 11 -6.44 -10.07 -4.37
C GLY A 11 -7.51 -10.67 -5.30
N GLY A 12 -8.38 -9.83 -5.87
CA GLY A 12 -9.41 -10.27 -6.82
C GLY A 12 -8.82 -10.89 -8.09
N ALA A 13 -7.79 -10.27 -8.66
CA ALA A 13 -7.06 -10.81 -9.80
C ALA A 13 -6.41 -12.16 -9.48
N PHE A 14 -5.78 -12.28 -8.30
CA PHE A 14 -5.18 -13.53 -7.85
C PHE A 14 -6.22 -14.65 -7.71
N PHE A 15 -7.37 -14.38 -7.10
CA PHE A 15 -8.45 -15.36 -6.98
C PHE A 15 -9.03 -15.77 -8.33
N LEU A 16 -9.22 -14.83 -9.26
CA LEU A 16 -9.65 -15.16 -10.63
C LEU A 16 -8.66 -16.09 -11.32
N ILE A 17 -7.35 -15.80 -11.20
CA ILE A 17 -6.31 -16.66 -11.77
C ILE A 17 -6.37 -18.05 -11.13
N LEU A 18 -6.51 -18.17 -9.81
CA LEU A 18 -6.65 -19.47 -9.12
C LEU A 18 -7.84 -20.27 -9.66
N ILE A 19 -8.99 -19.63 -9.87
CA ILE A 19 -10.21 -20.27 -10.40
C ILE A 19 -9.98 -20.75 -11.84
N LEU A 20 -9.26 -19.98 -12.66
CA LEU A 20 -8.95 -20.35 -14.05
C LEU A 20 -7.82 -21.40 -14.17
N THR A 21 -6.97 -21.54 -13.15
CA THR A 21 -5.80 -22.40 -13.19
C THR A 21 -6.07 -23.87 -13.57
N PRO A 22 -7.12 -24.57 -13.06
CA PRO A 22 -7.41 -25.94 -13.46
C PRO A 22 -7.79 -26.10 -14.95
N PHE A 23 -8.12 -25.01 -15.65
CA PHE A 23 -8.46 -25.02 -17.07
C PHE A 23 -7.26 -24.73 -17.99
N LEU A 24 -6.07 -24.48 -17.41
CA LEU A 24 -4.85 -24.19 -18.16
C LEU A 24 -3.95 -25.42 -18.24
N PRO A 25 -3.39 -25.76 -19.43
CA PRO A 25 -2.52 -26.92 -19.61
C PRO A 25 -1.23 -26.85 -18.77
N THR A 26 -0.79 -25.66 -18.37
CA THR A 26 0.38 -25.40 -17.50
C THR A 26 -0.01 -24.99 -16.08
N GLY A 27 -1.28 -25.18 -15.70
CA GLY A 27 -1.88 -24.58 -14.51
C GLY A 27 -1.15 -24.90 -13.21
N LEU A 28 -0.83 -26.17 -12.96
CA LEU A 28 -0.15 -26.61 -11.73
C LEU A 28 1.25 -26.01 -11.55
N SER A 29 2.05 -25.96 -12.61
CA SER A 29 3.39 -25.38 -12.58
C SER A 29 3.35 -23.86 -12.36
N PHE A 30 2.39 -23.20 -13.01
CA PHE A 30 2.15 -21.77 -12.87
C PHE A 30 1.63 -21.39 -11.48
N LEU A 31 0.76 -22.23 -10.89
CA LEU A 31 0.20 -22.03 -9.55
C LEU A 31 1.30 -21.95 -8.48
N GLY A 32 2.32 -22.81 -8.57
CA GLY A 32 3.44 -22.82 -7.63
C GLY A 32 4.26 -21.53 -7.66
N THR A 33 4.58 -21.03 -8.86
CA THR A 33 5.26 -19.74 -9.02
C THR A 33 4.39 -18.58 -8.54
N LEU A 34 3.10 -18.59 -8.88
CA LEU A 34 2.16 -17.54 -8.50
C LEU A 34 2.01 -17.46 -6.96
N LEU A 35 1.87 -18.61 -6.28
CA LEU A 35 1.80 -18.71 -4.83
C LEU A 35 3.05 -18.17 -4.13
N LEU A 36 4.22 -18.30 -4.76
CA LEU A 36 5.49 -17.83 -4.21
C LEU A 36 5.70 -16.33 -4.45
N VAL A 37 5.30 -15.83 -5.62
CA VAL A 37 5.44 -14.41 -5.99
C VAL A 37 4.40 -13.52 -5.32
N PHE A 38 3.17 -14.01 -5.12
CA PHE A 38 2.07 -13.26 -4.51
C PHE A 38 2.40 -12.63 -3.13
N PRO A 39 2.93 -13.37 -2.14
CA PRO A 39 3.31 -12.78 -0.85
C PRO A 39 4.45 -11.76 -0.99
N MET A 40 5.35 -11.95 -1.96
CA MET A 40 6.44 -11.02 -2.23
C MET A 40 5.91 -9.67 -2.75
N VAL A 41 4.93 -9.70 -3.65
CA VAL A 41 4.25 -8.50 -4.16
C VAL A 41 3.52 -7.76 -3.03
N ILE A 42 2.84 -8.50 -2.14
CA ILE A 42 2.17 -7.90 -0.97
C ILE A 42 3.18 -7.20 -0.06
N LEU A 43 4.32 -7.85 0.23
CA LEU A 43 5.38 -7.27 1.07
C LEU A 43 5.92 -5.95 0.50
N ILE A 44 6.15 -5.90 -0.81
CA ILE A 44 6.63 -4.69 -1.49
C ILE A 44 5.58 -3.56 -1.37
N LEU A 45 4.31 -3.87 -1.58
CA LEU A 45 3.23 -2.87 -1.45
C LEU A 45 3.08 -2.36 -0.02
N LEU A 46 3.22 -3.23 0.97
CA LEU A 46 3.21 -2.82 2.37
C LEU A 46 4.40 -1.91 2.69
N LEU A 47 5.60 -2.24 2.21
CA LEU A 47 6.79 -1.39 2.36
C LEU A 47 6.57 0.00 1.77
N VAL A 48 6.12 0.09 0.52
CA VAL A 48 5.84 1.38 -0.13
C VAL A 48 4.82 2.20 0.68
N LYS A 49 3.80 1.54 1.23
CA LYS A 49 2.78 2.19 2.05
C LYS A 49 3.31 2.64 3.41
N VAL A 50 4.25 1.90 4.00
CA VAL A 50 4.94 2.32 5.24
C VAL A 50 5.74 3.58 4.98
N TYR A 51 6.50 3.65 3.89
CA TYR A 51 7.23 4.87 3.51
C TYR A 51 6.30 6.07 3.29
N ASP A 52 5.18 5.89 2.57
CA ASP A 52 4.19 6.96 2.38
C ASP A 52 3.59 7.44 3.71
N ILE A 53 3.37 6.51 4.66
CA ILE A 53 2.88 6.85 6.00
C ILE A 53 3.95 7.59 6.82
N GLU A 54 5.21 7.18 6.75
CA GLU A 54 6.32 7.86 7.43
C GLU A 54 6.50 9.29 6.94
N ASP A 55 6.45 9.52 5.62
CA ASP A 55 6.54 10.85 5.02
C ASP A 55 5.37 11.74 5.48
N ARG A 56 4.14 11.21 5.45
CA ARG A 56 2.94 11.91 5.95
C ARG A 56 3.04 12.23 7.44
N LEU A 57 3.60 11.33 8.24
CA LEU A 57 3.82 11.54 9.68
C LEU A 57 4.85 12.64 9.93
N ALA A 58 5.92 12.69 9.14
CA ALA A 58 6.93 13.74 9.23
C ALA A 58 6.35 15.11 8.89
N GLU A 59 5.53 15.19 7.84
CA GLU A 59 4.82 16.40 7.45
C GLU A 59 3.83 16.84 8.53
N LEU A 60 3.00 15.91 9.03
CA LEU A 60 2.04 16.19 10.10
C LEU A 60 2.74 16.66 11.39
N LYS A 61 3.89 16.07 11.73
CA LYS A 61 4.67 16.49 12.90
C LYS A 61 5.19 17.92 12.75
N LYS A 62 5.61 18.30 11.54
CA LYS A 62 6.06 19.66 11.23
C LYS A 62 4.90 20.66 11.35
N ASP A 63 3.74 20.35 10.79
CA ASP A 63 2.55 21.20 10.89
C ASP A 63 2.13 21.41 12.35
N VAL A 64 2.15 20.35 13.16
CA VAL A 64 1.85 20.44 14.59
C VAL A 64 2.88 21.29 15.33
N GLU A 65 4.16 21.19 14.99
CA GLU A 65 5.22 21.99 15.60
C GLU A 65 5.14 23.48 15.21
N GLU A 66 4.72 23.78 13.99
CA GLU A 66 4.42 25.15 13.53
C GLU A 66 3.21 25.74 14.26
N LEU A 67 2.13 24.97 14.44
CA LEU A 67 0.95 25.38 15.20
C LEU A 67 1.23 25.53 16.70
N LYS A 68 2.19 24.77 17.23
CA LYS A 68 2.60 24.84 18.65
C LYS A 68 3.47 26.06 18.95
N LYS A 69 4.05 26.74 17.95
CA LYS A 69 4.77 28.01 18.17
C LYS A 69 3.77 29.10 18.56
N PRO A 70 3.77 29.57 19.81
CA PRO A 70 2.88 30.65 20.22
C PRO A 70 3.46 31.97 19.70
N GLY A 71 2.91 32.55 18.64
CA GLY A 71 3.39 33.88 18.24
C GLY A 71 2.90 34.54 16.95
N ALA A 72 2.47 33.81 15.90
CA ALA A 72 2.22 34.47 14.60
C ALA A 72 0.94 35.32 14.51
N ARG A 73 0.18 35.49 15.60
CA ARG A 73 -1.04 36.32 15.66
C ARG A 73 -0.99 37.35 16.80
N ARG A 74 0.14 38.04 16.94
CA ARG A 74 0.27 39.16 17.89
C ARG A 74 1.01 40.38 17.32
N ASP A 75 1.04 40.52 15.99
CA ASP A 75 1.62 41.68 15.29
C ASP A 75 0.62 42.37 14.34
N GLU A 76 -0.67 42.35 14.69
CA GLU A 76 -1.67 43.23 14.08
C GLU A 76 -2.46 43.91 15.21
N ILE A 77 -1.77 44.78 15.96
CA ILE A 77 -2.37 45.91 16.69
C ILE A 77 -2.00 47.17 15.93
#